data_AF-A0A1V5CQ80-F1
#
_entry.id   AF-A0A1V5CQ80-F1
#
_cell.length_a   1.000
_cell.length_b   1.000
_cell.length_c   1.000
_cell.angle_alpha   90.00
_cell.angle_beta   90.00
_cell.angle_gamma   90.00
#
_symmetry.space_group_name_H-M   'P 1'
#
loop_
_entity.id
_entity.type
_entity.pdbx_description
1 polymer ?
#
loop_
_entity_poly.entity_id
_entity_poly.type
_entity_poly.pdbx_seq_one_letter_code
_entity_poly.pdbx_strand_id
1 'polypeptide(L)'
;MDDTVVKCLRILELPDNASIDQIEAAYEHLKDGMESGSVPWERLKEIIWAHDYLMNHMKQPAGTEPLIQSEPKGPVRTRTEGHKEDLAAGLRGTRPGNYVTGGEPRKNTLKPWVFGAILVFLLAGFVAYFSGTLMKMMSSRQKEVDTASIIKQIKPGIVTISIQDSTRGSGFVVSKDGYIVTNAHVMQEKTGTAVFADGFRTDVKLIMLDEERDFALLKATTAKDYVFLKIGDSGRCSEGDAVIAAGSPLLLESSFTKGIVSSAKRSFPFLQASLIQTDAAINPGNSGGPLIGHSGEVIGINSLKFSGGKIEGIGFAIAINDVKHHIAAKQAMTDSELTQALDRAEKKGQEVSRWRSEEAMREEKTIKDKLIEEQWERERRRKELSDRVEEANKDLQEKRENAQKRLQDEYEQQRRHLQENAEMRRKALSECLQSANQNYQWTWNQECERQNKQQNCPLSYNAATILEQRLAQSRNECYRLYPQ
;
A
#
# COMPACT_ATOMS: atom_id res chain seq x y z
N MET A 1 16.87 8.55 26.63
CA MET A 1 15.76 8.68 25.66
C MET A 1 16.20 9.64 24.58
N ASP A 2 15.85 9.34 23.33
CA ASP A 2 15.97 10.30 22.22
C ASP A 2 15.15 11.57 22.55
N ASP A 3 15.68 12.75 22.24
CA ASP A 3 15.01 14.05 22.48
C ASP A 3 13.62 14.09 21.83
N THR A 4 13.45 13.35 20.72
CA THR A 4 12.17 13.20 20.03
C THR A 4 11.17 12.38 20.86
N VAL A 5 11.63 11.36 21.60
CA VAL A 5 10.78 10.55 22.49
C VAL A 5 10.27 11.40 23.67
N VAL A 6 11.14 12.19 24.29
CA VAL A 6 10.76 13.11 25.38
C VAL A 6 9.76 14.17 24.88
N LYS A 7 9.96 14.68 23.66
CA LYS A 7 9.01 15.61 23.03
C LYS A 7 7.64 14.96 22.79
N CYS A 8 7.60 13.72 22.32
CA CYS A 8 6.35 13.00 22.08
C CYS A 8 5.60 12.71 23.39
N LEU A 9 6.30 12.32 24.46
CA LEU A 9 5.68 12.10 25.77
C LEU A 9 5.06 13.38 26.34
N ARG A 10 5.72 14.53 26.18
CA ARG A 10 5.13 15.83 26.57
C ARG A 10 3.91 16.20 25.74
N ILE A 11 3.90 15.90 24.44
CA ILE A 11 2.71 16.15 23.58
C ILE A 11 1.51 15.35 24.06
N LEU A 12 1.73 14.12 24.56
CA LEU A 12 0.71 13.26 25.15
C LEU A 12 0.48 13.50 26.65
N GLU A 13 1.12 14.53 27.23
CA GLU A 13 0.97 14.89 28.65
C GLU A 13 1.36 13.76 29.62
N LEU A 14 2.35 12.96 29.22
CA LEU A 14 2.84 11.78 29.94
C LEU A 14 4.24 12.01 30.56
N PRO A 15 4.56 11.33 31.69
CA PRO A 15 5.90 11.37 32.27
C PRO A 15 6.92 10.60 31.42
N ASP A 16 8.20 10.94 31.58
CA ASP A 16 9.33 10.36 30.82
C ASP A 16 9.49 8.83 31.00
N ASN A 17 8.77 8.20 31.91
CA ASN A 17 8.80 6.75 32.17
C ASN A 17 7.48 6.03 31.83
N ALA A 18 6.59 6.65 31.04
CA ALA A 18 5.30 6.08 30.70
C ALA A 18 5.40 4.73 29.95
N SER A 19 4.56 3.77 30.34
CA SER A 19 4.42 2.48 29.66
C SER A 19 3.64 2.60 28.34
N ILE A 20 3.73 1.56 27.50
CA ILE A 20 2.95 1.48 26.24
C ILE A 20 1.45 1.60 26.52
N ASP A 21 0.95 0.92 27.56
CA ASP A 21 -0.48 0.98 27.94
C ASP A 21 -0.90 2.41 28.35
N GLN A 22 -0.01 3.16 29.01
CA GLN A 22 -0.27 4.55 29.39
C GLN A 22 -0.30 5.48 28.17
N ILE A 23 0.48 5.18 27.13
CA ILE A 23 0.49 5.92 25.86
C ILE A 23 -0.78 5.66 25.06
N GLU A 24 -1.21 4.40 24.95
CA GLU A 24 -2.46 4.05 24.28
C GLU A 24 -3.67 4.67 25.02
N ALA A 25 -3.69 4.63 26.36
CA ALA A 25 -4.75 5.23 27.16
C ALA A 25 -4.79 6.76 27.05
N ALA A 26 -3.63 7.44 27.05
CA ALA A 26 -3.57 8.90 26.89
C ALA A 26 -4.03 9.33 25.49
N TYR A 27 -3.66 8.57 24.46
CA TYR A 27 -4.09 8.83 23.09
C TYR A 27 -5.61 8.71 22.94
N GLU A 28 -6.22 7.63 23.45
CA GLU A 28 -7.69 7.47 23.40
C GLU A 28 -8.40 8.55 24.21
N HIS A 29 -7.88 8.93 25.38
CA HIS A 29 -8.46 10.02 26.17
C HIS A 29 -8.43 11.37 25.44
N LEU A 30 -7.30 11.70 24.80
CA LEU A 30 -7.16 12.92 24.01
C LEU A 30 -8.06 12.89 22.76
N LYS A 31 -8.25 11.71 22.17
CA LYS A 31 -9.14 11.49 21.02
C LYS A 31 -10.61 11.67 21.38
N ASP A 32 -11.07 11.10 22.48
CA ASP A 32 -12.41 11.34 23.03
C ASP A 32 -12.58 12.83 23.40
N GLY A 33 -11.51 13.47 23.86
CA GLY A 33 -11.45 14.90 24.09
C GLY A 33 -11.69 15.74 22.83
N MET A 34 -11.24 15.27 21.67
CA MET A 34 -11.45 15.93 20.37
C MET A 34 -12.89 15.72 19.85
N GLU A 35 -13.48 14.55 20.09
CA GLU A 35 -14.88 14.26 19.74
C GLU A 35 -15.88 15.06 20.60
N SER A 36 -15.53 15.30 21.87
CA SER A 36 -16.32 16.09 22.82
C SER A 36 -16.05 17.61 22.75
N GLY A 37 -15.04 18.05 21.99
CA GLY A 37 -14.66 19.46 21.84
C GLY A 37 -13.86 20.05 23.01
N SER A 38 -13.38 19.22 23.95
CA SER A 38 -12.55 19.63 25.09
C SER A 38 -11.06 19.75 24.74
N VAL A 39 -10.62 19.14 23.64
CA VAL A 39 -9.28 19.28 23.08
C VAL A 39 -9.36 20.02 21.74
N PRO A 40 -8.61 21.13 21.53
CA PRO A 40 -8.60 21.86 20.27
C PRO A 40 -8.07 21.00 19.10
N TRP A 41 -8.77 21.03 17.97
CA TRP A 41 -8.47 20.22 16.78
C TRP A 41 -7.09 20.50 16.16
N GLU A 42 -6.50 21.66 16.43
CA GLU A 42 -5.17 22.05 15.98
C GLU A 42 -4.08 21.11 16.53
N ARG A 43 -4.32 20.47 17.68
CA ARG A 43 -3.38 19.53 18.30
C ARG A 43 -3.43 18.12 17.70
N LEU A 44 -4.43 17.79 16.88
CA LEU A 44 -4.64 16.42 16.36
C LEU A 44 -3.43 15.87 15.63
N LYS A 45 -2.83 16.68 14.74
CA LYS A 45 -1.66 16.26 13.96
C LYS A 45 -0.46 15.94 14.85
N GLU A 46 -0.26 16.74 15.90
CA GLU A 46 0.84 16.56 16.84
C GLU A 46 0.60 15.33 17.74
N ILE A 47 -0.63 15.11 18.19
CA ILE A 47 -1.04 13.97 19.03
C ILE A 47 -0.90 12.66 18.26
N ILE A 48 -1.42 12.59 17.02
CA ILE A 48 -1.27 11.40 16.16
C ILE A 48 0.20 11.13 15.87
N TRP A 49 0.95 12.17 15.48
CA TRP A 49 2.38 12.02 15.19
C TRP A 49 3.16 11.52 16.41
N ALA A 50 2.91 12.08 17.59
CA ALA A 50 3.57 11.69 18.83
C ALA A 50 3.25 10.24 19.23
N HIS A 51 1.98 9.84 19.12
CA HIS A 51 1.54 8.46 19.35
C HIS A 51 2.24 7.50 18.38
N ASP A 52 2.14 7.74 17.07
CA ASP A 52 2.71 6.84 16.06
C ASP A 52 4.23 6.75 16.15
N TYR A 53 4.90 7.86 16.49
CA TYR A 53 6.35 7.86 16.74
C TYR A 53 6.71 6.97 17.92
N LEU A 54 6.03 7.13 19.07
CA LEU A 54 6.29 6.35 20.28
C LEU A 54 5.97 4.87 20.09
N MET A 55 4.87 4.54 19.40
CA MET A 55 4.48 3.16 19.16
C MET A 55 5.46 2.45 18.23
N ASN A 56 6.00 3.14 17.22
CA ASN A 56 7.01 2.57 16.34
C ASN A 56 8.40 2.47 17.00
N HIS A 57 8.74 3.37 17.92
CA HIS A 57 10.05 3.37 18.59
C HIS A 57 10.11 2.48 19.83
N MET A 58 8.99 2.30 20.54
CA MET A 58 8.95 1.49 21.77
C MET A 58 8.48 0.05 21.56
N LYS A 59 7.88 -0.27 20.40
CA LYS A 59 7.58 -1.67 20.02
C LYS A 59 8.75 -2.40 19.33
N GLN A 60 9.93 -1.79 19.19
CA GLN A 60 11.08 -2.55 18.70
C GLN A 60 11.67 -3.42 19.81
N PRO A 61 11.81 -4.75 19.60
CA PRO A 61 12.64 -5.56 20.49
C PRO A 61 14.08 -5.06 20.40
N ALA A 62 14.75 -4.95 21.54
CA ALA A 62 16.16 -4.57 21.62
C ALA A 62 17.00 -5.47 20.69
N GLY A 63 17.47 -4.90 19.58
CA GLY A 63 18.39 -5.54 18.65
C GLY A 63 17.81 -5.78 17.26
N THR A 64 17.76 -4.73 16.43
CA THR A 64 17.94 -4.85 14.97
C THR A 64 18.37 -3.50 14.42
N GLU A 65 19.58 -3.42 13.89
CA GLU A 65 20.08 -2.22 13.18
C GLU A 65 19.26 -1.95 11.92
N PRO A 66 19.05 -0.68 11.52
CA PRO A 66 18.31 -0.36 10.31
C PRO A 66 19.12 -0.69 9.05
N LEU A 67 18.54 -1.51 8.18
CA LEU A 67 19.01 -1.75 6.82
C LEU A 67 18.98 -0.44 6.01
N ILE A 68 20.16 0.07 5.69
CA ILE A 68 20.38 1.14 4.71
C ILE A 68 19.90 0.62 3.34
N GLN A 69 18.78 1.15 2.84
CA GLN A 69 18.38 0.97 1.44
C GLN A 69 19.31 1.78 0.55
N SER A 70 20.12 1.08 -0.26
CA SER A 70 20.93 1.69 -1.32
C SER A 70 20.10 1.82 -2.60
N GLU A 71 20.25 2.96 -3.28
CA GLU A 71 19.62 3.28 -4.55
C GLU A 71 19.96 2.27 -5.66
N PRO A 72 19.06 2.05 -6.66
CA PRO A 72 19.32 1.14 -7.76
C PRO A 72 20.31 1.75 -8.77
N LYS A 73 21.52 1.18 -8.86
CA LYS A 73 22.46 1.45 -9.96
C LYS A 73 21.99 0.76 -11.25
N GLY A 74 22.02 1.52 -12.35
CA GLY A 74 21.69 1.07 -13.71
C GLY A 74 22.59 -0.03 -14.27
N PRO A 75 22.29 -0.55 -15.48
CA PRO A 75 22.81 -1.83 -15.95
C PRO A 75 24.29 -1.75 -16.35
N VAL A 76 25.07 -2.70 -15.84
CA VAL A 76 26.49 -2.92 -16.14
C VAL A 76 26.63 -3.72 -17.44
N ARG A 77 27.41 -3.18 -18.39
CA ARG A 77 27.90 -3.88 -19.58
C ARG A 77 28.89 -4.98 -19.19
N THR A 78 28.66 -6.21 -19.62
CA THR A 78 29.69 -7.25 -19.63
C THR A 78 30.46 -7.21 -20.95
N ARG A 79 31.78 -7.01 -20.83
CA ARG A 79 32.78 -7.11 -21.89
C ARG A 79 33.57 -8.38 -21.60
N THR A 80 33.47 -9.39 -22.45
CA THR A 80 34.37 -10.55 -22.43
C THR A 80 35.54 -10.28 -23.36
N GLU A 81 36.75 -10.41 -22.80
CA GLU A 81 38.01 -10.48 -23.54
C GLU A 81 38.21 -11.89 -24.10
N GLY A 82 38.82 -11.94 -25.29
CA GLY A 82 39.37 -13.16 -25.90
C GLY A 82 40.47 -12.76 -26.87
N HIS A 83 41.70 -13.14 -26.52
CA HIS A 83 42.95 -12.83 -27.21
C HIS A 83 43.15 -13.63 -28.52
N LYS A 84 44.06 -13.11 -29.36
CA LYS A 84 44.53 -13.58 -30.67
C LYS A 84 45.31 -14.91 -30.63
N GLU A 85 45.31 -15.70 -31.71
CA GLU A 85 46.40 -15.83 -32.72
C GLU A 85 46.21 -17.04 -33.66
N ASP A 86 46.49 -16.77 -34.95
CA ASP A 86 46.97 -17.58 -36.08
C ASP A 86 46.86 -19.12 -36.14
N LEU A 87 46.35 -19.63 -37.28
CA LEU A 87 47.07 -20.63 -38.11
C LEU A 87 46.39 -20.86 -39.47
N ALA A 88 47.21 -20.86 -40.51
CA ALA A 88 46.87 -21.08 -41.91
C ALA A 88 46.76 -22.57 -42.31
N ALA A 89 46.44 -22.79 -43.60
CA ALA A 89 46.31 -24.04 -44.37
C ALA A 89 44.88 -24.61 -44.35
N GLY A 90 44.11 -24.63 -45.44
CA GLY A 90 44.47 -25.00 -46.81
C GLY A 90 43.78 -26.34 -47.12
N LEU A 91 42.87 -26.37 -48.10
CA LEU A 91 42.74 -27.42 -49.12
C LEU A 91 41.55 -27.17 -50.05
N ARG A 92 41.79 -27.55 -51.31
CA ARG A 92 40.98 -27.39 -52.52
C ARG A 92 39.87 -28.42 -52.59
N GLY A 93 38.84 -28.18 -53.40
CA GLY A 93 37.93 -29.23 -53.87
C GLY A 93 36.73 -28.71 -54.66
N THR A 94 36.92 -28.50 -55.96
CA THR A 94 35.94 -28.04 -56.96
C THR A 94 35.01 -29.14 -57.49
N ARG A 95 33.80 -28.73 -57.95
CA ARG A 95 32.96 -29.18 -59.12
C ARG A 95 31.47 -29.36 -58.74
N PRO A 96 30.49 -29.04 -59.63
CA PRO A 96 30.36 -29.58 -60.99
C PRO A 96 30.11 -28.56 -62.11
N GLY A 97 30.22 -29.02 -63.37
CA GLY A 97 30.02 -28.22 -64.57
C GLY A 97 28.90 -28.73 -65.49
N ASN A 98 28.39 -27.79 -66.29
CA ASN A 98 27.85 -27.78 -67.68
C ASN A 98 26.77 -28.83 -68.06
N TYR A 99 25.75 -28.57 -68.91
CA TYR A 99 25.55 -27.72 -70.10
C TYR A 99 24.06 -27.26 -70.14
N VAL A 100 23.56 -26.26 -70.87
CA VAL A 100 23.46 -26.10 -72.35
C VAL A 100 23.02 -24.66 -72.69
N THR A 101 23.39 -24.26 -73.90
CA THR A 101 23.28 -23.01 -74.66
C THR A 101 21.88 -22.43 -74.95
N GLY A 102 21.82 -21.11 -75.14
CA GLY A 102 20.98 -20.50 -76.19
C GLY A 102 20.26 -19.19 -75.84
N GLY A 103 20.65 -18.09 -76.50
CA GLY A 103 19.76 -16.94 -76.76
C GLY A 103 20.15 -15.60 -76.13
N GLU A 104 20.91 -14.77 -76.86
CA GLU A 104 20.69 -13.30 -76.87
C GLU A 104 19.78 -12.96 -78.08
N PRO A 105 19.14 -11.77 -78.19
CA PRO A 105 19.30 -10.54 -77.41
C PRO A 105 17.98 -9.80 -77.03
N ARG A 106 18.01 -8.86 -76.08
CA ARG A 106 17.47 -7.48 -76.28
C ARG A 106 17.82 -6.53 -75.14
N LYS A 107 18.43 -5.41 -75.52
CA LYS A 107 18.82 -4.27 -74.71
C LYS A 107 17.59 -3.58 -74.10
N ASN A 108 17.60 -3.37 -72.78
CA ASN A 108 16.87 -2.29 -72.13
C ASN A 108 17.65 -1.86 -70.88
N THR A 109 18.74 -1.12 -71.11
CA THR A 109 19.45 -0.42 -70.02
C THR A 109 18.61 0.80 -69.62
N LEU A 110 17.88 0.68 -68.50
CA LEU A 110 17.36 1.87 -67.81
C LEU A 110 18.55 2.77 -67.46
N LYS A 111 18.52 4.02 -67.92
CA LYS A 111 19.60 4.99 -67.68
C LYS A 111 19.80 5.18 -66.16
N PRO A 112 21.04 5.34 -65.65
CA PRO A 112 21.34 5.42 -64.20
C PRO A 112 20.52 6.49 -63.46
N TRP A 113 20.16 7.58 -64.13
CA TRP A 113 19.36 8.66 -63.56
C TRP A 113 17.91 8.25 -63.20
N VAL A 114 17.37 7.21 -63.84
CA VAL A 114 16.03 6.69 -63.53
C VAL A 114 16.03 5.98 -62.17
N PHE A 115 17.10 5.28 -61.81
CA PHE A 115 17.28 4.73 -60.47
C PHE A 115 17.42 5.83 -59.42
N GLY A 116 18.13 6.92 -59.74
CA GLY A 116 18.24 8.09 -58.88
C GLY A 116 16.88 8.74 -58.61
N ALA A 117 16.06 8.94 -59.66
CA ALA A 117 14.74 9.54 -59.51
C ALA A 117 13.77 8.65 -58.70
N ILE A 118 13.76 7.34 -58.95
CA ILE A 118 12.92 6.40 -58.18
C ILE A 118 13.34 6.37 -56.71
N LEU A 119 14.66 6.40 -56.42
CA LEU A 119 15.16 6.44 -55.05
C LEU A 119 14.77 7.74 -54.34
N VAL A 120 14.81 8.89 -55.01
CA VAL A 120 14.38 10.17 -54.46
C VAL A 120 12.86 10.20 -54.22
N PHE A 121 12.06 9.66 -55.13
CA PHE A 121 10.61 9.55 -54.94
C PHE A 121 10.23 8.57 -53.83
N LEU A 122 10.96 7.44 -53.70
CA LEU A 122 10.77 6.49 -52.60
C LEU A 122 11.22 7.10 -51.27
N LEU A 123 12.33 7.85 -51.22
CA LEU A 123 12.77 8.57 -50.03
C LEU A 123 11.80 9.69 -49.65
N ALA A 124 11.31 10.47 -50.60
CA ALA A 124 10.33 11.53 -50.34
C ALA A 124 8.98 10.95 -49.89
N GLY A 125 8.53 9.85 -50.51
CA GLY A 125 7.35 9.11 -50.08
C GLY A 125 7.53 8.48 -48.70
N PHE A 126 8.71 7.94 -48.40
CA PHE A 126 9.04 7.38 -47.09
C PHE A 126 9.10 8.47 -46.02
N VAL A 127 9.70 9.63 -46.31
CA VAL A 127 9.73 10.79 -45.41
C VAL A 127 8.33 11.35 -45.20
N ALA A 128 7.49 11.45 -46.23
CA ALA A 128 6.08 11.89 -46.10
C ALA A 128 5.23 10.88 -45.30
N TYR A 129 5.43 9.58 -45.53
CA TYR A 129 4.75 8.51 -44.81
C TYR A 129 5.18 8.47 -43.34
N PHE A 130 6.49 8.58 -43.06
CA PHE A 130 7.00 8.63 -41.70
C PHE A 130 6.67 9.95 -40.99
N SER A 131 6.70 11.09 -41.67
CA SER A 131 6.31 12.37 -41.06
C SER A 131 4.81 12.44 -40.76
N GLY A 132 3.95 11.89 -41.63
CA GLY A 132 2.52 11.75 -41.32
C GLY A 132 2.25 10.82 -40.13
N THR A 133 3.04 9.75 -39.98
CA THR A 133 2.91 8.79 -38.87
C THR A 133 3.53 9.34 -37.58
N LEU A 134 4.64 10.07 -37.68
CA LEU A 134 5.31 10.74 -36.56
C LEU A 134 4.50 11.94 -36.06
N MET A 135 3.81 12.69 -36.93
CA MET A 135 2.86 13.73 -36.50
C MET A 135 1.61 13.10 -35.83
N LYS A 136 1.16 11.92 -36.26
CA LYS A 136 0.09 11.18 -35.58
C LYS A 136 0.53 10.62 -34.21
N MET A 137 1.78 10.18 -34.07
CA MET A 137 2.37 9.78 -32.79
C MET A 137 2.73 10.96 -31.88
N MET A 138 3.13 12.11 -32.43
CA MET A 138 3.36 13.33 -31.64
C MET A 138 2.04 14.04 -31.28
N SER A 139 0.97 13.81 -32.06
CA SER A 139 -0.41 14.20 -31.73
C SER A 139 -1.10 13.24 -30.75
N SER A 140 -0.46 12.12 -30.41
CA SER A 140 -0.85 11.28 -29.27
C SER A 140 -0.08 11.63 -28.00
N ARG A 141 0.50 12.85 -27.91
CA ARG A 141 0.53 13.51 -26.60
C ARG A 141 -0.92 13.56 -26.12
N GLN A 142 -1.27 12.59 -25.29
CA GLN A 142 -2.43 12.61 -24.43
C GLN A 142 -2.70 14.07 -24.06
N LYS A 143 -3.92 14.53 -24.30
CA LYS A 143 -4.48 15.65 -23.53
C LYS A 143 -4.24 15.29 -22.07
N GLU A 144 -3.14 15.76 -21.49
CA GLU A 144 -3.12 15.97 -20.06
C GLU A 144 -4.28 16.93 -19.83
N VAL A 145 -5.32 16.40 -19.20
CA VAL A 145 -6.40 17.20 -18.65
C VAL A 145 -5.71 18.25 -17.80
N ASP A 146 -5.73 19.50 -18.26
CA ASP A 146 -5.12 20.62 -17.56
C ASP A 146 -5.88 20.81 -16.24
N THR A 147 -5.40 20.08 -15.24
CA THR A 147 -5.97 19.98 -13.90
C THR A 147 -5.99 21.37 -13.28
N ALA A 148 -4.98 22.20 -13.57
CA ALA A 148 -4.90 23.57 -13.10
C ALA A 148 -6.00 24.46 -13.72
N SER A 149 -6.27 24.30 -15.01
CA SER A 149 -7.38 25.02 -15.66
C SER A 149 -8.75 24.64 -15.09
N ILE A 150 -9.01 23.34 -14.85
CA ILE A 150 -10.26 22.89 -14.22
C ILE A 150 -10.38 23.49 -12.82
N ILE A 151 -9.32 23.37 -12.00
CA ILE A 151 -9.30 23.92 -10.64
C ILE A 151 -9.59 25.42 -10.65
N LYS A 152 -8.94 26.18 -11.55
CA LYS A 152 -9.15 27.63 -11.69
C LYS A 152 -10.60 27.98 -12.02
N GLN A 153 -11.26 27.15 -12.83
CA GLN A 153 -12.66 27.34 -13.22
C GLN A 153 -13.63 27.04 -12.08
N ILE A 154 -13.42 25.96 -11.33
CA ILE A 154 -14.36 25.50 -10.30
C ILE A 154 -14.17 26.18 -8.94
N LYS A 155 -12.95 26.62 -8.62
CA LYS A 155 -12.58 27.17 -7.30
C LYS A 155 -13.55 28.25 -6.78
N PRO A 156 -13.99 29.23 -7.59
CA PRO A 156 -14.90 30.27 -7.09
C PRO A 156 -16.29 29.78 -6.71
N GLY A 157 -16.71 28.61 -7.19
CA GLY A 157 -18.00 28.00 -6.87
C GLY A 157 -17.95 26.98 -5.73
N ILE A 158 -16.78 26.76 -5.12
CA ILE A 158 -16.63 25.91 -3.93
C ILE A 158 -16.74 26.78 -2.69
N VAL A 159 -17.45 26.29 -1.67
CA VAL A 159 -17.71 27.02 -0.42
C VAL A 159 -17.36 26.17 0.80
N THR A 160 -16.97 26.83 1.88
CA THR A 160 -16.94 26.26 3.22
C THR A 160 -18.31 26.44 3.87
N ILE A 161 -18.85 25.40 4.49
CA ILE A 161 -20.09 25.45 5.27
C ILE A 161 -19.73 25.52 6.76
N SER A 162 -20.23 26.56 7.41
CA SER A 162 -20.06 26.81 8.85
C SER A 162 -21.40 26.89 9.55
N ILE A 163 -21.46 26.36 10.78
CA ILE A 163 -22.62 26.42 11.67
C ILE A 163 -22.13 26.98 13.00
N GLN A 164 -22.71 28.10 13.45
CA GLN A 164 -22.31 28.78 14.70
C GLN A 164 -20.78 29.02 14.78
N ASP A 165 -20.18 29.48 13.67
CA ASP A 165 -18.74 29.70 13.51
C ASP A 165 -17.84 28.46 13.59
N SER A 166 -18.41 27.26 13.78
CA SER A 166 -17.70 25.98 13.61
C SER A 166 -17.74 25.53 12.15
N THR A 167 -16.56 25.32 11.55
CA THR A 167 -16.46 24.79 10.18
C THR A 167 -16.83 23.31 10.18
N ARG A 168 -17.82 22.91 9.38
CA ARG A 168 -18.31 21.52 9.34
C ARG A 168 -17.95 20.75 8.08
N GLY A 169 -17.65 21.45 6.98
CA GLY A 169 -17.30 20.82 5.72
C GLY A 169 -17.35 21.77 4.54
N SER A 170 -17.51 21.19 3.36
CA SER A 170 -17.57 21.89 2.08
C SER A 170 -18.94 21.84 1.43
N GLY A 171 -19.15 22.70 0.46
CA GLY A 171 -20.25 22.65 -0.49
C GLY A 171 -19.84 23.23 -1.82
N PHE A 172 -20.75 23.23 -2.79
CA PHE A 172 -20.53 23.87 -4.08
C PHE A 172 -21.82 24.44 -4.65
N VAL A 173 -21.69 25.58 -5.33
CA VAL A 173 -22.82 26.27 -5.97
C VAL A 173 -23.20 25.53 -7.24
N VAL A 174 -24.51 25.31 -7.43
CA VAL A 174 -25.08 24.57 -8.58
C VAL A 174 -25.96 25.45 -9.48
N SER A 175 -26.11 26.73 -9.16
CA SER A 175 -26.99 27.66 -9.88
C SER A 175 -26.56 29.12 -9.71
N LYS A 176 -26.92 29.98 -10.68
CA LYS A 176 -26.59 31.41 -10.64
C LYS A 176 -27.23 32.14 -9.47
N ASP A 177 -28.38 31.66 -9.00
CA ASP A 177 -29.17 32.25 -7.94
C ASP A 177 -28.78 31.71 -6.55
N GLY A 178 -27.72 30.91 -6.44
CA GLY A 178 -27.08 30.60 -5.16
C GLY A 178 -27.65 29.38 -4.44
N TYR A 179 -28.20 28.41 -5.16
CA TYR A 179 -28.35 27.05 -4.61
C TYR A 179 -26.98 26.39 -4.45
N ILE A 180 -26.78 25.76 -3.29
CA ILE A 180 -25.54 25.12 -2.87
C ILE A 180 -25.84 23.69 -2.47
N VAL A 181 -25.04 22.75 -2.94
CA VAL A 181 -25.08 21.34 -2.54
C VAL A 181 -24.01 21.06 -1.49
N THR A 182 -24.35 20.26 -0.48
CA THR A 182 -23.44 19.69 0.51
C THR A 182 -23.97 18.35 1.02
N ASN A 183 -23.36 17.77 2.04
CA ASN A 183 -23.87 16.58 2.70
C ASN A 183 -24.86 16.88 3.83
N ALA A 184 -25.74 15.93 4.12
CA ALA A 184 -26.67 16.02 5.24
C ALA A 184 -25.94 16.08 6.59
N HIS A 185 -24.87 15.29 6.78
CA HIS A 185 -24.10 15.33 8.04
C HIS A 185 -23.35 16.66 8.27
N VAL A 186 -23.02 17.37 7.19
CA VAL A 186 -22.42 18.72 7.26
C VAL A 186 -23.47 19.73 7.74
N MET A 187 -24.72 19.59 7.30
CA MET A 187 -25.82 20.50 7.61
C MET A 187 -26.91 19.85 8.47
N GLN A 188 -26.65 19.70 9.78
CA GLN A 188 -27.63 19.20 10.75
C GLN A 188 -28.60 20.28 11.27
N GLU A 189 -28.24 21.56 11.11
CA GLU A 189 -29.08 22.69 11.51
C GLU A 189 -29.90 23.27 10.35
N LYS A 190 -30.93 24.06 10.66
CA LYS A 190 -31.74 24.72 9.62
C LYS A 190 -31.04 25.91 8.94
N THR A 191 -30.03 26.48 9.60
CA THR A 191 -29.32 27.70 9.16
C THR A 191 -27.82 27.55 9.35
N GLY A 192 -27.05 28.18 8.48
CA GLY A 192 -25.59 28.22 8.54
C GLY A 192 -25.03 29.37 7.71
N THR A 193 -23.72 29.40 7.55
CA THR A 193 -23.01 30.39 6.73
C THR A 193 -22.19 29.68 5.66
N ALA A 194 -22.34 30.09 4.40
CA ALA A 194 -21.45 29.71 3.33
C ALA A 194 -20.35 30.77 3.16
N VAL A 195 -19.10 30.33 3.18
CA VAL A 195 -17.92 31.18 2.97
C VAL A 195 -17.25 30.78 1.65
N PHE A 196 -17.07 31.77 0.78
CA PHE A 196 -16.49 31.60 -0.56
C PHE A 196 -14.97 31.78 -0.53
N ALA A 197 -14.29 31.28 -1.58
CA ALA A 197 -12.84 31.38 -1.70
C ALA A 197 -12.30 32.83 -1.79
N ASP A 198 -13.14 33.81 -2.12
CA ASP A 198 -12.83 35.24 -2.12
C ASP A 198 -13.05 35.91 -0.74
N GLY A 199 -13.42 35.13 0.28
CA GLY A 199 -13.76 35.61 1.62
C GLY A 199 -15.20 36.11 1.77
N PHE A 200 -16.01 36.14 0.70
CA PHE A 200 -17.41 36.53 0.78
C PHE A 200 -18.19 35.54 1.65
N ARG A 201 -19.03 36.07 2.55
CA ARG A 201 -19.88 35.28 3.45
C ARG A 201 -21.35 35.56 3.16
N THR A 202 -22.17 34.53 3.20
CA THR A 202 -23.64 34.64 3.08
C THR A 202 -24.31 33.61 3.96
N ASP A 203 -25.42 33.99 4.58
CA ASP A 203 -26.22 33.00 5.30
C ASP A 203 -26.88 32.05 4.31
N VAL A 204 -27.07 30.81 4.74
CA VAL A 204 -27.72 29.77 3.97
C VAL A 204 -28.89 29.19 4.74
N LYS A 205 -29.97 28.94 4.00
CA LYS A 205 -31.16 28.22 4.51
C LYS A 205 -31.19 26.82 3.93
N LEU A 206 -31.52 25.84 4.77
CA LEU A 206 -31.79 24.49 4.33
C LEU A 206 -33.09 24.44 3.51
N ILE A 207 -32.99 23.97 2.27
CA ILE A 207 -34.14 23.80 1.34
C ILE A 207 -34.60 22.35 1.28
N MET A 208 -33.65 21.42 1.38
CA MET A 208 -33.91 19.98 1.36
C MET A 208 -32.81 19.26 2.12
N LEU A 209 -33.20 18.25 2.88
CA LEU A 209 -32.30 17.34 3.59
C LEU A 209 -32.75 15.91 3.26
N ASP A 210 -31.79 15.08 2.84
CA ASP A 210 -31.98 13.65 2.60
C ASP A 210 -30.87 12.91 3.36
N GLU A 211 -31.20 12.46 4.57
CA GLU A 211 -30.25 11.77 5.45
C GLU A 211 -29.87 10.37 4.92
N GLU A 212 -30.78 9.73 4.19
CA GLU A 212 -30.61 8.39 3.63
C GLU A 212 -29.56 8.38 2.51
N ARG A 213 -29.51 9.46 1.73
CA ARG A 213 -28.51 9.68 0.66
C ARG A 213 -27.36 10.58 1.10
N ASP A 214 -27.36 11.07 2.33
CA ASP A 214 -26.39 12.02 2.88
C ASP A 214 -26.26 13.30 2.02
N PHE A 215 -27.39 13.86 1.59
CA PHE A 215 -27.48 15.02 0.71
C PHE A 215 -28.22 16.19 1.37
N ALA A 216 -27.74 17.41 1.16
CA ALA A 216 -28.44 18.64 1.52
C ALA A 216 -28.37 19.66 0.38
N LEU A 217 -29.50 20.33 0.15
CA LEU A 217 -29.60 21.49 -0.74
C LEU A 217 -29.88 22.74 0.09
N LEU A 218 -29.01 23.73 -0.06
CA LEU A 218 -29.07 25.00 0.63
C LEU A 218 -29.34 26.14 -0.35
N LYS A 219 -29.86 27.26 0.16
CA LYS A 219 -30.04 28.50 -0.59
C LYS A 219 -29.33 29.65 0.12
N ALA A 220 -28.43 30.31 -0.59
CA ALA A 220 -27.84 31.56 -0.13
C ALA A 220 -28.91 32.66 -0.05
N THR A 221 -28.87 33.43 1.05
CA THR A 221 -29.83 34.51 1.34
C THR A 221 -29.45 35.81 0.65
N THR A 222 -28.16 36.04 0.40
CA THR A 222 -27.68 37.21 -0.34
C THR A 222 -27.79 36.95 -1.85
N ALA A 223 -28.25 37.93 -2.63
CA ALA A 223 -28.20 37.84 -4.08
C ALA A 223 -26.85 38.35 -4.60
N LYS A 224 -26.14 37.53 -5.38
CA LYS A 224 -24.98 37.93 -6.19
C LYS A 224 -24.93 37.06 -7.45
N ASP A 225 -24.09 37.43 -8.40
CA ASP A 225 -23.77 36.54 -9.52
C ASP A 225 -22.82 35.44 -9.03
N TYR A 226 -23.40 34.31 -8.61
CA TYR A 226 -22.63 33.18 -8.12
C TYR A 226 -21.98 32.42 -9.29
N VAL A 227 -20.67 32.16 -9.19
CA VAL A 227 -20.02 31.15 -10.03
C VAL A 227 -20.52 29.78 -9.60
N PHE A 228 -21.06 29.01 -10.53
CA PHE A 228 -21.64 27.70 -10.25
C PHE A 228 -21.00 26.60 -11.11
N LEU A 229 -21.01 25.39 -10.57
CA LEU A 229 -20.46 24.21 -11.21
C LEU A 229 -21.53 23.52 -12.03
N LYS A 230 -21.12 22.98 -13.18
CA LYS A 230 -22.00 22.19 -14.04
C LYS A 230 -22.18 20.80 -13.46
N ILE A 231 -23.43 20.37 -13.33
CA ILE A 231 -23.78 19.01 -12.94
C ILE A 231 -23.61 18.08 -14.14
N GLY A 232 -22.73 17.10 -14.00
CA GLY A 232 -22.42 16.10 -15.02
C GLY A 232 -23.38 14.91 -15.00
N ASP A 233 -22.86 13.77 -15.45
CA ASP A 233 -23.56 12.49 -15.49
C ASP A 233 -22.65 11.39 -14.95
N SER A 234 -22.93 10.93 -13.72
CA SER A 234 -22.15 9.89 -13.07
C SER A 234 -22.31 8.51 -13.72
N GLY A 235 -23.35 8.29 -14.53
CA GLY A 235 -23.55 7.05 -15.28
C GLY A 235 -22.55 6.86 -16.41
N ARG A 236 -21.80 7.90 -16.76
CA ARG A 236 -20.74 7.87 -17.79
C ARG A 236 -19.36 7.65 -17.20
N CYS A 237 -19.21 7.62 -15.88
CA CYS A 237 -17.95 7.35 -15.22
C CYS A 237 -17.54 5.89 -15.39
N SER A 238 -16.27 5.68 -15.70
CA SER A 238 -15.64 4.36 -15.83
C SER A 238 -14.48 4.23 -14.85
N GLU A 239 -14.16 3.00 -14.47
CA GLU A 239 -12.97 2.72 -13.66
C GLU A 239 -11.71 3.21 -14.38
N GLY A 240 -10.82 3.88 -13.65
CA GLY A 240 -9.62 4.53 -14.21
C GLY A 240 -9.82 5.97 -14.68
N ASP A 241 -11.05 6.49 -14.74
CA ASP A 241 -11.29 7.90 -15.06
C ASP A 241 -10.63 8.82 -14.03
N ALA A 242 -9.88 9.82 -14.49
CA ALA A 242 -9.26 10.81 -13.62
C ALA A 242 -10.32 11.70 -12.96
N VAL A 243 -10.18 11.91 -11.66
CA VAL A 243 -11.08 12.73 -10.85
C VAL A 243 -10.33 13.68 -9.94
N ILE A 244 -10.99 14.77 -9.58
CA ILE A 244 -10.49 15.76 -8.61
C ILE A 244 -11.55 15.88 -7.52
N ALA A 245 -11.20 15.52 -6.29
CA ALA A 245 -12.02 15.83 -5.12
C ALA A 245 -11.62 17.21 -4.61
N ALA A 246 -12.60 18.10 -4.53
CA ALA A 246 -12.38 19.49 -4.15
C ALA A 246 -13.15 19.85 -2.88
N GLY A 247 -12.58 20.76 -2.09
CA GLY A 247 -13.16 21.24 -0.84
C GLY A 247 -12.53 22.55 -0.38
N SER A 248 -12.98 23.06 0.75
CA SER A 248 -12.50 24.29 1.40
C SER A 248 -12.44 24.07 2.91
N PRO A 249 -11.39 23.39 3.42
CA PRO A 249 -11.33 22.91 4.79
C PRO A 249 -11.29 23.97 5.89
N LEU A 250 -10.75 25.17 5.62
CA LEU A 250 -10.26 26.07 6.68
C LEU A 250 -10.35 27.57 6.37
N LEU A 251 -11.45 28.08 5.78
CA LEU A 251 -11.71 29.52 5.51
C LEU A 251 -10.63 30.32 4.73
N LEU A 252 -9.45 29.73 4.47
CA LEU A 252 -8.24 30.40 4.00
C LEU A 252 -7.77 29.82 2.67
N GLU A 253 -7.91 28.51 2.44
CA GLU A 253 -7.54 27.87 1.16
C GLU A 253 -8.41 26.66 0.78
N SER A 254 -8.80 26.59 -0.49
CA SER A 254 -9.46 25.41 -1.08
C SER A 254 -8.46 24.26 -1.22
N SER A 255 -8.87 23.05 -0.83
CA SER A 255 -8.09 21.81 -0.97
C SER A 255 -8.55 21.03 -2.20
N PHE A 256 -7.57 20.51 -2.96
CA PHE A 256 -7.81 19.70 -4.14
C PHE A 256 -6.95 18.44 -4.05
N THR A 257 -7.58 17.28 -4.21
CA THR A 257 -6.89 15.98 -4.27
C THR A 257 -7.24 15.32 -5.60
N LYS A 258 -6.24 14.75 -6.26
CA LYS A 258 -6.41 14.08 -7.56
C LYS A 258 -6.30 12.58 -7.37
N GLY A 259 -7.11 11.84 -8.11
CA GLY A 259 -7.11 10.39 -8.13
C GLY A 259 -7.82 9.86 -9.36
N ILE A 260 -8.28 8.63 -9.27
CA ILE A 260 -9.07 7.94 -10.28
C ILE A 260 -10.35 7.35 -9.67
N VAL A 261 -11.34 7.10 -10.51
CA VAL A 261 -12.47 6.24 -10.14
C VAL A 261 -11.95 4.82 -9.97
N SER A 262 -11.95 4.31 -8.73
CA SER A 262 -11.63 2.90 -8.44
C SER A 262 -12.84 1.98 -8.67
N SER A 263 -14.07 2.51 -8.53
CA SER A 263 -15.31 1.80 -8.87
C SER A 263 -16.44 2.81 -9.12
N ALA A 264 -17.09 2.74 -10.28
CA ALA A 264 -18.06 3.74 -10.72
C ALA A 264 -19.45 3.64 -10.04
N LYS A 265 -19.80 2.47 -9.51
CA LYS A 265 -21.10 2.27 -8.86
C LYS A 265 -21.04 1.15 -7.81
N ARG A 266 -20.87 1.54 -6.54
CA ARG A 266 -21.14 0.67 -5.39
C ARG A 266 -22.50 0.99 -4.81
N SER A 267 -23.31 -0.04 -4.60
CA SER A 267 -24.55 0.06 -3.84
C SER A 267 -24.41 -0.81 -2.60
N PHE A 268 -24.83 -0.30 -1.45
CA PHE A 268 -24.87 -1.05 -0.21
C PHE A 268 -26.34 -1.29 0.17
N PRO A 269 -26.71 -2.48 0.69
CA PRO A 269 -28.11 -2.82 0.97
C PRO A 269 -28.82 -1.88 1.94
N PHE A 270 -28.06 -1.18 2.77
CA PHE A 270 -28.52 -0.24 3.80
C PHE A 270 -28.42 1.23 3.38
N LEU A 271 -27.96 1.52 2.16
CA LEU A 271 -27.81 2.87 1.62
C LEU A 271 -28.67 3.05 0.38
N GLN A 272 -29.53 4.08 0.39
CA GLN A 272 -30.34 4.45 -0.77
C GLN A 272 -29.57 5.28 -1.82
N ALA A 273 -28.25 5.36 -1.69
CA ALA A 273 -27.35 6.05 -2.59
C ALA A 273 -26.32 5.09 -3.20
N SER A 274 -26.06 5.28 -4.50
CA SER A 274 -24.93 4.77 -5.23
C SER A 274 -23.69 5.60 -4.91
N LEU A 275 -22.58 4.91 -4.64
CA LEU A 275 -21.30 5.54 -4.33
C LEU A 275 -20.32 5.33 -5.48
N ILE A 276 -19.56 6.37 -5.80
CA ILE A 276 -18.35 6.34 -6.59
C ILE A 276 -17.19 6.13 -5.61
N GLN A 277 -16.41 5.07 -5.82
CA GLN A 277 -15.17 4.86 -5.07
C GLN A 277 -14.01 5.52 -5.81
N THR A 278 -13.14 6.20 -5.07
CA THR A 278 -11.97 6.90 -5.59
C THR A 278 -10.77 6.73 -4.68
N ASP A 279 -9.56 6.80 -5.22
CA ASP A 279 -8.32 6.92 -4.44
C ASP A 279 -7.92 8.38 -4.19
N ALA A 280 -8.67 9.35 -4.74
CA ALA A 280 -8.52 10.75 -4.39
C ALA A 280 -8.83 10.92 -2.90
N ALA A 281 -7.89 11.52 -2.15
CA ALA A 281 -8.02 11.63 -0.70
C ALA A 281 -9.28 12.43 -0.32
N ILE A 282 -10.17 11.79 0.44
CA ILE A 282 -11.38 12.39 1.04
C ILE A 282 -11.11 12.60 2.52
N ASN A 283 -11.38 13.80 3.03
CA ASN A 283 -11.09 14.23 4.41
C ASN A 283 -12.20 15.18 4.91
N PRO A 284 -12.25 15.50 6.23
CA PRO A 284 -13.29 16.37 6.82
C PRO A 284 -13.48 17.68 6.06
N GLY A 285 -12.37 18.20 5.53
CA GLY A 285 -12.34 19.45 4.81
C GLY A 285 -12.95 19.44 3.41
N ASN A 286 -12.99 18.30 2.70
CA ASN A 286 -13.61 18.20 1.37
C ASN A 286 -14.91 17.39 1.33
N SER A 287 -15.34 16.81 2.46
CA SER A 287 -16.69 16.25 2.63
C SER A 287 -17.75 17.31 2.34
N GLY A 288 -18.75 16.95 1.55
CA GLY A 288 -19.79 17.85 1.01
C GLY A 288 -19.37 18.63 -0.22
N GLY A 289 -18.06 18.66 -0.53
CA GLY A 289 -17.52 19.26 -1.73
C GLY A 289 -17.71 18.37 -2.97
N PRO A 290 -17.42 18.88 -4.17
CA PRO A 290 -17.68 18.15 -5.40
C PRO A 290 -16.55 17.16 -5.73
N LEU A 291 -16.93 16.02 -6.31
CA LEU A 291 -16.05 15.15 -7.08
C LEU A 291 -16.19 15.53 -8.57
N ILE A 292 -15.09 15.94 -9.18
CA ILE A 292 -15.05 16.50 -10.53
C ILE A 292 -14.46 15.49 -11.50
N GLY A 293 -15.16 15.22 -12.60
CA GLY A 293 -14.66 14.38 -13.68
C GLY A 293 -13.70 15.12 -14.63
N HIS A 294 -13.14 14.39 -15.59
CA HIS A 294 -12.18 14.94 -16.56
C HIS A 294 -12.71 16.11 -17.42
N SER A 295 -14.03 16.30 -17.52
CA SER A 295 -14.70 17.37 -18.25
C SER A 295 -14.84 18.68 -17.44
N GLY A 296 -14.46 18.67 -16.16
CA GLY A 296 -14.71 19.78 -15.23
C GLY A 296 -16.15 19.82 -14.70
N GLU A 297 -16.92 18.77 -14.92
CA GLU A 297 -18.30 18.62 -14.43
C GLU A 297 -18.34 17.82 -13.13
N VAL A 298 -19.32 18.12 -12.27
CA VAL A 298 -19.54 17.40 -11.02
C VAL A 298 -20.14 16.04 -11.33
N ILE A 299 -19.44 14.97 -10.93
CA ILE A 299 -19.89 13.58 -11.05
C ILE A 299 -20.27 12.97 -9.71
N GLY A 300 -19.91 13.60 -8.59
CA GLY A 300 -20.35 13.16 -7.26
C GLY A 300 -20.16 14.20 -6.18
N ILE A 301 -20.59 13.85 -4.96
CA ILE A 301 -20.44 14.66 -3.74
C ILE A 301 -19.56 13.87 -2.78
N ASN A 302 -18.36 14.36 -2.48
CA ASN A 302 -17.42 13.71 -1.58
C ASN A 302 -18.09 13.47 -0.23
N SER A 303 -18.02 12.25 0.32
CA SER A 303 -18.62 11.94 1.63
C SER A 303 -17.70 11.07 2.46
N LEU A 304 -17.34 11.59 3.64
CA LEU A 304 -16.61 10.84 4.64
C LEU A 304 -17.42 9.85 5.43
N LYS A 305 -18.75 10.02 5.47
CA LYS A 305 -19.66 9.10 6.19
C LYS A 305 -19.44 7.65 5.77
N PHE A 306 -18.99 7.43 4.53
CA PHE A 306 -18.75 6.13 3.95
C PHE A 306 -17.26 5.73 3.88
N SER A 307 -16.36 6.65 4.17
CA SER A 307 -14.92 6.38 4.19
C SER A 307 -14.58 5.73 5.53
N GLY A 308 -14.47 4.40 5.55
CA GLY A 308 -14.12 3.63 6.75
C GLY A 308 -12.79 4.13 7.30
N GLY A 309 -12.81 4.81 8.46
CA GLY A 309 -11.73 5.64 9.02
C GLY A 309 -10.42 4.93 9.39
N LYS A 310 -10.09 3.79 8.77
CA LYS A 310 -8.86 3.01 8.97
C LYS A 310 -8.20 2.53 7.67
N ILE A 311 -8.74 2.82 6.49
CA ILE A 311 -8.16 2.38 5.21
C ILE A 311 -7.75 3.59 4.37
N GLU A 312 -6.44 3.86 4.32
CA GLU A 312 -5.88 4.88 3.44
C GLU A 312 -6.12 4.53 1.97
N GLY A 313 -6.39 5.54 1.13
CA GLY A 313 -6.57 5.37 -0.31
C GLY A 313 -7.95 4.84 -0.74
N ILE A 314 -8.94 4.75 0.16
CA ILE A 314 -10.33 4.45 -0.20
C ILE A 314 -11.24 5.60 0.21
N GLY A 315 -11.63 6.42 -0.76
CA GLY A 315 -12.61 7.49 -0.63
C GLY A 315 -13.93 7.16 -1.34
N PHE A 316 -15.00 7.80 -0.89
CA PHE A 316 -16.33 7.67 -1.49
C PHE A 316 -16.95 9.03 -1.81
N ALA A 317 -17.70 9.06 -2.90
CA ALA A 317 -18.59 10.17 -3.26
C ALA A 317 -19.97 9.65 -3.63
N ILE A 318 -21.03 10.36 -3.23
CA ILE A 318 -22.40 10.08 -3.65
C ILE A 318 -22.51 10.39 -5.14
N ALA A 319 -22.99 9.43 -5.94
CA ALA A 319 -23.12 9.61 -7.38
C ALA A 319 -24.10 10.74 -7.71
N ILE A 320 -23.70 11.71 -8.55
CA ILE A 320 -24.50 12.92 -8.74
C ILE A 320 -25.89 12.64 -9.32
N ASN A 321 -26.05 11.57 -10.12
CA ASN A 321 -27.33 11.21 -10.73
C ASN A 321 -28.40 10.85 -9.68
N ASP A 322 -28.01 10.35 -8.51
CA ASP A 322 -28.96 10.00 -7.45
C ASP A 322 -29.64 11.23 -6.85
N VAL A 323 -29.02 12.40 -6.94
CA VAL A 323 -29.54 13.66 -6.39
C VAL A 323 -29.80 14.74 -7.44
N LYS A 324 -29.41 14.50 -8.70
CA LYS A 324 -29.57 15.44 -9.82
C LYS A 324 -31.02 15.87 -10.04
N HIS A 325 -31.97 14.98 -9.82
CA HIS A 325 -33.39 15.26 -9.93
C HIS A 325 -33.89 16.23 -8.84
N HIS A 326 -33.34 16.15 -7.61
CA HIS A 326 -33.64 17.11 -6.55
C HIS A 326 -33.13 18.52 -6.88
N ILE A 327 -31.95 18.61 -7.49
CA ILE A 327 -31.37 19.88 -7.96
C ILE A 327 -32.24 20.47 -9.09
N ALA A 328 -32.62 19.65 -10.08
CA ALA A 328 -33.40 20.08 -11.23
C ALA A 328 -34.84 20.50 -10.87
N ALA A 329 -35.51 19.77 -9.97
CA ALA A 329 -36.88 20.07 -9.55
C ALA A 329 -37.00 21.45 -8.88
N LYS A 330 -35.92 21.95 -8.26
CA LYS A 330 -35.88 23.25 -7.59
C LYS A 330 -35.53 24.40 -8.54
N GLN A 331 -34.69 24.16 -9.56
CA GLN A 331 -34.32 25.17 -10.57
C GLN A 331 -35.47 25.56 -11.51
N ALA A 332 -36.53 24.76 -11.58
CA ALA A 332 -37.62 24.92 -12.55
C ALA A 332 -38.93 25.50 -11.96
N MET A 333 -38.99 25.85 -10.67
CA MET A 333 -40.24 26.23 -9.99
C MET A 333 -40.15 27.59 -9.30
N THR A 334 -41.20 28.41 -9.41
CA THR A 334 -41.34 29.62 -8.58
C THR A 334 -41.58 29.23 -7.10
N ASP A 335 -41.20 30.07 -6.13
CA ASP A 335 -41.37 29.78 -4.69
C ASP A 335 -42.81 29.38 -4.29
N SER A 336 -43.81 29.96 -4.98
CA SER A 336 -45.24 29.66 -4.81
C SER A 336 -45.60 28.27 -5.35
N GLU A 337 -45.13 27.92 -6.56
CA GLU A 337 -45.35 26.61 -7.17
C GLU A 337 -44.61 25.51 -6.42
N LEU A 338 -43.43 25.82 -5.88
CA LEU A 338 -42.64 24.90 -5.07
C LEU A 338 -43.34 24.57 -3.76
N THR A 339 -43.91 25.58 -3.08
CA THR A 339 -44.67 25.36 -1.84
C THR A 339 -45.91 24.52 -2.10
N GLN A 340 -46.64 24.78 -3.19
CA GLN A 340 -47.81 23.98 -3.58
C GLN A 340 -47.45 22.59 -4.12
N ALA A 341 -46.31 22.43 -4.80
CA ALA A 341 -45.83 21.15 -5.28
C ALA A 341 -45.30 20.28 -4.13
N LEU A 342 -44.62 20.88 -3.15
CA LEU A 342 -44.22 20.21 -1.92
C LEU A 342 -45.41 19.82 -1.07
N ASP A 343 -46.39 20.71 -0.84
CA ASP A 343 -47.61 20.37 -0.07
C ASP A 343 -48.44 19.27 -0.77
N ARG A 344 -48.51 19.29 -2.11
CA ARG A 344 -49.15 18.21 -2.88
C ARG A 344 -48.34 16.92 -2.88
N ALA A 345 -47.02 16.98 -2.98
CA ALA A 345 -46.15 15.80 -2.92
C ALA A 345 -46.12 15.20 -1.51
N GLU A 346 -46.21 16.02 -0.47
CA GLU A 346 -46.30 15.61 0.92
C GLU A 346 -47.65 14.98 1.23
N LYS A 347 -48.77 15.57 0.78
CA LYS A 347 -50.11 14.97 0.90
C LYS A 347 -50.23 13.66 0.12
N LYS A 348 -49.74 13.63 -1.11
CA LYS A 348 -49.73 12.42 -1.95
C LYS A 348 -48.75 11.38 -1.42
N GLY A 349 -47.64 11.82 -0.84
CA GLY A 349 -46.69 11.00 -0.09
C GLY A 349 -47.33 10.38 1.14
N GLN A 350 -48.08 11.14 1.94
CA GLN A 350 -48.83 10.64 3.09
C GLN A 350 -49.95 9.67 2.70
N GLU A 351 -50.61 9.91 1.58
CA GLU A 351 -51.67 9.04 1.03
C GLU A 351 -51.10 7.73 0.46
N VAL A 352 -49.99 7.79 -0.29
CA VAL A 352 -49.26 6.61 -0.79
C VAL A 352 -48.60 5.84 0.35
N SER A 353 -48.06 6.53 1.36
CA SER A 353 -47.54 5.92 2.59
C SER A 353 -48.63 5.19 3.37
N ARG A 354 -49.87 5.72 3.40
CA ARG A 354 -51.03 5.07 4.04
C ARG A 354 -51.47 3.78 3.32
N TRP A 355 -51.32 3.70 2.00
CA TRP A 355 -51.60 2.49 1.22
C TRP A 355 -50.41 1.50 1.18
N ARG A 356 -49.16 1.98 1.26
CA ARG A 356 -47.95 1.14 1.35
C ARG A 356 -47.68 0.60 2.76
N SER A 357 -48.17 1.25 3.82
CA SER A 357 -47.71 0.96 5.19
C SER A 357 -48.27 -0.30 5.84
N GLU A 358 -49.25 -1.01 5.27
CA GLU A 358 -49.81 -2.20 5.92
C GLU A 358 -49.46 -3.51 5.23
N GLU A 359 -49.48 -3.57 3.90
CA GLU A 359 -49.10 -4.76 3.14
C GLU A 359 -47.61 -4.75 2.79
N ALA A 360 -47.09 -3.64 2.25
CA ALA A 360 -45.66 -3.55 1.93
C ALA A 360 -44.80 -3.53 3.20
N MET A 361 -45.26 -2.96 4.32
CA MET A 361 -44.55 -3.09 5.60
C MET A 361 -44.59 -4.51 6.16
N ARG A 362 -45.66 -5.31 5.93
CA ARG A 362 -45.67 -6.72 6.34
C ARG A 362 -44.71 -7.54 5.49
N GLU A 363 -44.72 -7.36 4.18
CA GLU A 363 -43.80 -8.05 3.27
C GLU A 363 -42.35 -7.60 3.47
N GLU A 364 -42.11 -6.30 3.59
CA GLU A 364 -40.78 -5.72 3.87
C GLU A 364 -40.28 -6.12 5.25
N LYS A 365 -41.13 -6.15 6.28
CA LYS A 365 -40.76 -6.70 7.59
C LYS A 365 -40.40 -8.16 7.49
N THR A 366 -41.18 -8.96 6.76
CA THR A 366 -40.88 -10.39 6.57
C THR A 366 -39.58 -10.60 5.79
N ILE A 367 -39.30 -9.78 4.78
CA ILE A 367 -38.06 -9.82 4.01
C ILE A 367 -36.88 -9.33 4.85
N LYS A 368 -37.04 -8.26 5.62
CA LYS A 368 -36.02 -7.74 6.55
C LYS A 368 -35.71 -8.75 7.65
N ASP A 369 -36.72 -9.36 8.25
CA ASP A 369 -36.56 -10.39 9.28
C ASP A 369 -35.81 -11.61 8.71
N LYS A 370 -36.16 -12.06 7.49
CA LYS A 370 -35.41 -13.12 6.78
C LYS A 370 -33.98 -12.72 6.43
N LEU A 371 -33.76 -11.48 5.99
CA LEU A 371 -32.44 -10.98 5.63
C LEU A 371 -31.55 -10.85 6.87
N ILE A 372 -32.12 -10.35 7.98
CA ILE A 372 -31.47 -10.30 9.29
C ILE A 372 -31.13 -11.73 9.70
N GLU A 373 -32.06 -12.67 9.66
CA GLU A 373 -31.81 -14.06 10.06
C GLU A 373 -30.73 -14.73 9.19
N GLU A 374 -30.76 -14.54 7.86
CA GLU A 374 -29.68 -14.99 6.97
C GLU A 374 -28.33 -14.34 7.28
N GLN A 375 -28.33 -13.05 7.62
CA GLN A 375 -27.12 -12.30 7.94
C GLN A 375 -26.53 -12.77 9.28
N TRP A 376 -27.37 -12.99 10.28
CA TRP A 376 -27.01 -13.61 11.56
C TRP A 376 -26.51 -15.05 11.37
N GLU A 377 -27.10 -15.83 10.47
CA GLU A 377 -26.56 -17.16 10.14
C GLU A 377 -25.20 -17.10 9.46
N ARG A 378 -24.99 -16.16 8.52
CA ARG A 378 -23.70 -15.97 7.86
C ARG A 378 -22.63 -15.54 8.86
N GLU A 379 -22.96 -14.63 9.78
CA GLU A 379 -22.05 -14.23 10.85
C GLU A 379 -21.75 -15.37 11.82
N ARG A 380 -22.76 -16.17 12.19
CA ARG A 380 -22.58 -17.37 13.02
C ARG A 380 -21.64 -18.37 12.33
N ARG A 381 -21.86 -18.68 11.04
CA ARG A 381 -20.98 -19.58 10.27
C ARG A 381 -19.58 -19.00 10.10
N ARG A 382 -19.45 -17.68 9.93
CA ARG A 382 -18.15 -17.00 9.83
C ARG A 382 -17.39 -17.08 11.16
N LYS A 383 -18.09 -16.91 12.28
CA LYS A 383 -17.53 -17.06 13.62
C LYS A 383 -17.10 -18.51 13.88
N GLU A 384 -17.97 -19.48 13.59
CA GLU A 384 -17.64 -20.90 13.73
C GLU A 384 -16.44 -21.30 12.86
N LEU A 385 -16.35 -20.80 11.62
CA LEU A 385 -15.18 -21.01 10.77
C LEU A 385 -13.93 -20.34 11.33
N SER A 386 -14.05 -19.12 11.87
CA SER A 386 -12.97 -18.39 12.52
C SER A 386 -12.43 -19.17 13.72
N ASP A 387 -13.32 -19.64 14.60
CA ASP A 387 -12.98 -20.41 15.80
C ASP A 387 -12.27 -21.72 15.41
N ARG A 388 -12.76 -22.40 14.36
CA ARG A 388 -12.10 -23.62 13.82
C ARG A 388 -10.71 -23.34 13.24
N VAL A 389 -10.53 -22.20 12.57
CA VAL A 389 -9.22 -21.79 12.04
C VAL A 389 -8.26 -21.45 13.18
N GLU A 390 -8.74 -20.76 14.22
CA GLU A 390 -7.96 -20.45 15.41
C GLU A 390 -7.51 -21.72 16.15
N GLU A 391 -8.42 -22.69 16.34
CA GLU A 391 -8.10 -23.96 16.96
C GLU A 391 -7.12 -24.79 16.12
N ALA A 392 -7.28 -24.83 14.80
CA ALA A 392 -6.33 -25.47 13.90
C ALA A 392 -4.94 -24.80 13.91
N ASN A 393 -4.89 -23.47 14.02
CA ASN A 393 -3.64 -22.73 14.13
C ASN A 393 -2.93 -23.03 15.46
N LYS A 394 -3.69 -23.17 16.56
CA LYS A 394 -3.15 -23.54 17.86
C LYS A 394 -2.56 -24.96 17.86
N ASP A 395 -3.27 -25.93 17.28
CA ASP A 395 -2.76 -27.31 17.10
C ASP A 395 -1.49 -27.34 16.22
N LEU A 396 -1.46 -26.56 15.13
CA LEU A 396 -0.27 -26.43 14.30
C LEU A 396 0.91 -25.81 15.04
N GLN A 397 0.67 -24.82 15.90
CA GLN A 397 1.70 -24.21 16.72
C GLN A 397 2.26 -25.20 17.74
N GLU A 398 1.40 -25.93 18.45
CA GLU A 398 1.82 -26.96 19.39
C GLU A 398 2.64 -28.07 18.69
N LYS A 399 2.22 -28.49 17.49
CA LYS A 399 2.99 -29.45 16.67
C LYS A 399 4.36 -28.92 16.27
N ARG A 400 4.47 -27.63 15.93
CA ARG A 400 5.76 -26.98 15.60
C ARG A 400 6.68 -26.92 16.81
N GLU A 401 6.17 -26.51 17.97
CA GLU A 401 6.93 -26.45 19.22
C GLU A 401 7.42 -27.84 19.64
N ASN A 402 6.54 -28.85 19.56
CA ASN A 402 6.91 -30.25 19.83
C ASN A 402 7.95 -30.79 18.84
N ALA A 403 7.85 -30.46 17.55
CA ALA A 403 8.84 -30.85 16.54
C ALA A 403 10.20 -30.18 16.78
N GLN A 404 10.21 -28.88 17.13
CA GLN A 404 11.44 -28.17 17.49
C GLN A 404 12.10 -28.76 18.73
N LYS A 405 11.31 -29.09 19.76
CA LYS A 405 11.84 -29.73 20.97
C LYS A 405 12.47 -31.08 20.67
N ARG A 406 11.82 -31.92 19.84
CA ARG A 406 12.40 -33.21 19.41
C ARG A 406 13.73 -33.04 18.67
N LEU A 407 13.80 -32.11 17.73
CA LEU A 407 15.04 -31.81 17.01
C LEU A 407 16.15 -31.32 17.94
N GLN A 408 15.80 -30.50 18.93
CA GLN A 408 16.75 -30.01 19.91
C GLN A 408 17.26 -31.12 20.83
N ASP A 409 16.36 -31.99 21.32
CA ASP A 409 16.71 -33.16 22.13
C ASP A 409 17.62 -34.13 21.35
N GLU A 410 17.32 -34.40 20.07
CA GLU A 410 18.16 -35.23 19.19
C GLU A 410 19.54 -34.60 18.98
N TYR A 411 19.60 -33.29 18.71
CA TYR A 411 20.87 -32.58 18.57
C TYR A 411 21.71 -32.63 19.85
N GLU A 412 21.08 -32.44 21.01
CA GLU A 412 21.76 -32.54 22.30
C GLU A 412 22.26 -33.96 22.60
N GLN A 413 21.48 -34.99 22.27
CA GLN A 413 21.90 -36.38 22.40
C GLN A 413 23.11 -36.67 21.51
N GLN A 414 23.08 -36.25 20.23
CA GLN A 414 24.23 -36.40 19.34
C GLN A 414 25.46 -35.66 19.86
N ARG A 415 25.28 -34.43 20.38
CA ARG A 415 26.37 -33.64 20.95
C ARG A 415 26.98 -34.34 22.16
N ARG A 416 26.15 -34.86 23.08
CA ARG A 416 26.63 -35.64 24.25
C ARG A 416 27.40 -36.88 23.81
N HIS A 417 26.86 -37.66 22.88
CA HIS A 417 27.54 -38.85 22.36
C HIS A 417 28.88 -38.52 21.68
N LEU A 418 28.97 -37.40 20.95
CA LEU A 418 30.23 -36.94 20.37
C LEU A 418 31.24 -36.52 21.45
N GLN A 419 30.79 -35.83 22.50
CA GLN A 419 31.64 -35.43 23.63
C GLN A 419 32.16 -36.66 24.40
N GLU A 420 31.30 -37.61 24.74
CA GLU A 420 31.68 -38.86 25.42
C GLU A 420 32.68 -39.66 24.58
N ASN A 421 32.47 -39.76 23.26
CA ASN A 421 33.43 -40.41 22.37
C ASN A 421 34.77 -39.68 22.31
N ALA A 422 34.78 -38.35 22.28
CA ALA A 422 35.99 -37.55 22.31
C ALA A 422 36.75 -37.72 23.64
N GLU A 423 36.05 -37.73 24.77
CA GLU A 423 36.62 -37.98 26.10
C GLU A 423 37.20 -39.39 26.22
N MET A 424 36.47 -40.40 25.74
CA MET A 424 36.93 -41.79 25.72
C MET A 424 38.22 -41.92 24.90
N ARG A 425 38.27 -41.29 23.72
CA ARG A 425 39.49 -41.27 22.87
C ARG A 425 40.64 -40.54 23.54
N ARG A 426 40.38 -39.41 24.22
CA ARG A 426 41.40 -38.67 24.99
C ARG A 426 41.98 -39.52 26.12
N LYS A 427 41.12 -40.25 26.85
CA LYS A 427 41.55 -41.16 27.92
C LYS A 427 42.40 -42.30 27.37
N ALA A 428 41.95 -42.96 26.30
CA ALA A 428 42.68 -44.05 25.65
C ALA A 428 44.04 -43.58 25.09
N LEU A 429 44.11 -42.37 24.51
CA LEU A 429 45.37 -41.76 24.09
C LEU A 429 46.31 -41.53 25.28
N SER A 430 45.80 -40.99 26.39
CA SER A 430 46.58 -40.77 27.60
C SER A 430 47.15 -42.07 28.16
N GLU A 431 46.33 -43.12 28.25
CA GLU A 431 46.75 -44.44 28.73
C GLU A 431 47.79 -45.08 27.80
N CYS A 432 47.61 -44.96 26.48
CA CYS A 432 48.58 -45.43 25.48
C CYS A 432 49.94 -44.73 25.63
N LEU A 433 49.94 -43.40 25.74
CA LEU A 433 51.15 -42.60 25.92
C LEU A 433 51.85 -42.93 27.24
N GLN A 434 51.07 -43.13 28.32
CA GLN A 434 51.60 -43.52 29.62
C GLN A 434 52.26 -44.90 29.57
N SER A 435 51.61 -45.88 28.92
CA SER A 435 52.16 -47.22 28.73
C SER A 435 53.45 -47.20 27.91
N ALA A 436 53.50 -46.41 26.83
CA ALA A 436 54.72 -46.22 26.03
C ALA A 436 55.87 -45.64 26.87
N ASN A 437 55.59 -44.66 27.72
CA ASN A 437 56.60 -44.07 28.61
C ASN A 437 57.05 -45.05 29.71
N GLN A 438 56.14 -45.82 30.30
CA GLN A 438 56.48 -46.84 31.30
C GLN A 438 57.36 -47.95 30.68
N ASN A 439 57.04 -48.40 29.48
CA ASN A 439 57.83 -49.42 28.78
C ASN A 439 59.23 -48.90 28.42
N TYR A 440 59.33 -47.63 28.02
CA TYR A 440 60.63 -46.96 27.84
C TYR A 440 61.45 -46.94 29.13
N GLN A 441 60.86 -46.51 30.25
CA GLN A 441 61.54 -46.46 31.56
C GLN A 441 61.97 -47.86 32.04
N TRP A 442 61.10 -48.85 31.87
CA TRP A 442 61.41 -50.25 32.22
C TRP A 442 62.58 -50.78 31.38
N THR A 443 62.53 -50.58 30.06
CA THR A 443 63.60 -51.03 29.15
C THR A 443 64.91 -50.31 29.43
N TRP A 444 64.86 -49.01 29.75
CA TRP A 444 66.01 -48.22 30.17
C TRP A 444 66.67 -48.82 31.42
N ASN A 445 65.88 -49.11 32.46
CA ASN A 445 66.38 -49.70 33.70
C ASN A 445 66.98 -51.11 33.48
N GLN A 446 66.34 -51.94 32.67
CA GLN A 446 66.86 -53.27 32.31
C GLN A 446 68.21 -53.17 31.58
N GLU A 447 68.36 -52.23 30.66
CA GLU A 447 69.62 -52.02 29.94
C GLU A 447 70.72 -51.48 30.88
N CYS A 448 70.35 -50.66 31.87
CA CYS A 448 71.25 -50.22 32.93
C CYS A 448 71.73 -51.36 33.83
N GLU A 449 70.81 -52.25 34.25
CA GLU A 449 71.12 -53.46 35.01
C GLU A 449 72.06 -54.38 34.22
N ARG A 450 71.79 -54.60 32.92
CA ARG A 450 72.63 -55.40 32.03
C ARG A 450 74.06 -54.87 31.92
N GLN A 451 74.23 -53.54 31.99
CA GLN A 451 75.53 -52.88 31.97
C GLN A 451 76.18 -52.76 33.36
N ASN A 452 75.57 -53.36 34.40
CA ASN A 452 76.04 -53.37 35.78
C ASN A 452 76.27 -51.96 36.37
N LYS A 453 75.43 -50.98 35.97
CA LYS A 453 75.47 -49.60 36.46
C LYS A 453 74.38 -49.38 37.51
N GLN A 454 74.73 -48.88 38.70
CA GLN A 454 73.76 -48.42 39.70
C GLN A 454 73.93 -46.93 40.04
N GLN A 455 72.79 -46.24 40.14
CA GLN A 455 72.57 -44.80 40.31
C GLN A 455 73.20 -43.89 39.24
N ASN A 456 72.33 -43.10 38.59
CA ASN A 456 72.64 -42.22 37.46
C ASN A 456 73.29 -42.97 36.29
N CYS A 457 72.46 -43.66 35.50
CA CYS A 457 72.90 -44.54 34.41
C CYS A 457 72.90 -43.80 33.05
N PRO A 458 74.02 -43.23 32.60
CA PRO A 458 74.15 -42.77 31.23
C PRO A 458 74.36 -44.00 30.35
N LEU A 459 73.31 -44.39 29.63
CA LEU A 459 73.44 -45.34 28.53
C LEU A 459 74.41 -44.79 27.48
N SER A 460 75.07 -45.68 26.73
CA SER A 460 75.87 -45.25 25.57
C SER A 460 74.98 -44.46 24.60
N TYR A 461 75.55 -43.49 23.89
CA TYR A 461 74.82 -42.65 22.93
C TYR A 461 73.93 -43.49 22.00
N ASN A 462 74.49 -44.55 21.40
CA ASN A 462 73.76 -45.43 20.50
C ASN A 462 72.58 -46.16 21.19
N ALA A 463 72.76 -46.63 22.43
CA ALA A 463 71.68 -47.32 23.16
C ALA A 463 70.56 -46.34 23.57
N ALA A 464 70.91 -45.14 24.02
CA ALA A 464 69.94 -44.10 24.35
C ALA A 464 69.14 -43.67 23.10
N THR A 465 69.82 -43.40 21.98
CA THR A 465 69.17 -42.99 20.73
C THR A 465 68.20 -44.05 20.20
N ILE A 466 68.54 -45.35 20.29
CA ILE A 466 67.65 -46.43 19.86
C ILE A 466 66.38 -46.47 20.74
N LEU A 467 66.51 -46.30 22.05
CA LEU A 467 65.35 -46.29 22.95
C LEU A 467 64.47 -45.06 22.74
N GLU A 468 65.07 -43.88 22.52
CA GLU A 468 64.34 -42.65 22.19
C GLU A 468 63.59 -42.78 20.85
N GLN A 469 64.20 -43.37 19.82
CA GLN A 469 63.53 -43.64 18.54
C GLN A 469 62.34 -44.59 18.71
N ARG A 470 62.48 -45.66 19.51
CA ARG A 470 61.38 -46.58 19.81
C ARG A 470 60.26 -45.90 20.60
N LEU A 471 60.58 -45.03 21.56
CA LEU A 471 59.58 -44.24 22.27
C LEU A 471 58.83 -43.31 21.30
N ALA A 472 59.55 -42.64 20.40
CA ALA A 472 58.94 -41.78 19.39
C ALA A 472 58.00 -42.57 18.45
N GLN A 473 58.41 -43.77 18.01
CA GLN A 473 57.57 -44.66 17.20
C GLN A 473 56.30 -45.08 17.96
N SER A 474 56.42 -45.52 19.22
CA SER A 474 55.27 -45.90 20.04
C SER A 474 54.31 -44.73 20.29
N ARG A 475 54.83 -43.52 20.52
CA ARG A 475 53.99 -42.32 20.66
C ARG A 475 53.27 -41.97 19.37
N ASN A 476 53.95 -42.03 18.23
CA ASN A 476 53.34 -41.79 16.92
C ASN A 476 52.23 -42.81 16.63
N GLU A 477 52.43 -44.06 17.01
CA GLU A 477 51.39 -45.10 16.90
C GLU A 477 50.18 -44.79 17.78
N CYS A 478 50.37 -44.31 19.01
CA CYS A 478 49.27 -43.85 19.87
C CYS A 478 48.46 -42.72 19.22
N TYR A 479 49.12 -41.71 18.63
CA TYR A 479 48.43 -40.62 17.93
C TYR A 479 47.70 -41.10 16.66
N ARG A 480 48.25 -42.11 15.97
CA ARG A 480 47.62 -42.72 14.80
C ARG A 480 46.35 -43.51 15.17
N LEU A 481 46.37 -44.22 16.29
CA LEU A 481 45.25 -45.02 16.78
C LEU A 481 44.14 -44.16 17.40
N TYR A 482 44.49 -43.03 18.02
CA TYR A 482 43.56 -42.14 18.71
C TYR A 482 43.68 -40.69 18.19
N PRO A 483 43.21 -40.43 16.96
CA PRO A 483 43.20 -39.07 16.40
C PRO A 483 42.28 -38.16 17.23
N GLN A 484 42.75 -36.94 17.51
CA GLN A 484 42.03 -35.91 18.26
C GLN A 484 40.94 -35.24 17.43
#